data_AF-A0A3P7JJ71-F1
#
_entry.id   AF-A0A3P7JJ71-F1
#
_cell.length_a   1.000
_cell.length_b   1.000
_cell.length_c   1.000
_cell.angle_alpha   90.00
_cell.angle_beta   90.00
_cell.angle_gamma   90.00
#
_symmetry.space_group_name_H-M   'P 1'
#
loop_
_entity.id
_entity.type
_entity.pdbx_description
1 polymer ?
#
loop_
_entity_poly.entity_id
_entity_poly.type
_entity_poly.pdbx_seq_one_letter_code
_entity_poly.pdbx_strand_id
1 'polypeptide(L)'
;MDAVTEGLKRQPPRALLYANDVVLMAENKELEEKTASALAASLTWLAKDGLGMIGRITFGYFKGTELDYDCKKWRLVADILNDLAFFVDLLSPAFSGCFFVCACTSSLLRCVVGVAGGATRTAITQHQARRNNLADVASKDGSQETMVNVTALIASLIMLPLVSGHHTLIWFLFMVGFQTLTQENFKFVIL
;
A
#
# COMPACT_ATOMS: atom_id res chain seq x y z
N MET A 1 -44.31 -41.68 34.29
CA MET A 1 -44.30 -41.21 32.90
C MET A 1 -42.97 -40.52 32.75
N ASP A 2 -42.03 -41.29 32.22
CA ASP A 2 -40.64 -41.18 32.62
C ASP A 2 -39.93 -40.22 31.65
N ALA A 3 -39.04 -39.38 32.17
CA ALA A 3 -38.34 -38.35 31.39
C ALA A 3 -37.63 -38.90 30.13
N VAL A 4 -37.34 -40.20 30.11
CA VAL A 4 -36.78 -40.95 28.97
C VAL A 4 -37.75 -40.98 27.78
N THR A 5 -39.05 -41.19 28.02
CA THR A 5 -40.06 -41.30 26.95
C THR A 5 -40.36 -39.94 26.32
N GLU A 6 -40.23 -38.86 27.11
CA GLU A 6 -40.39 -37.48 26.63
C GLU A 6 -39.16 -36.99 25.85
N GLY A 7 -37.96 -37.45 26.22
CA GLY A 7 -36.72 -37.24 25.46
C GLY A 7 -36.71 -37.93 24.09
N LEU A 8 -37.23 -39.17 23.99
CA LEU A 8 -37.35 -39.89 22.71
C LEU A 8 -38.35 -39.23 21.74
N LYS A 9 -39.40 -38.59 22.24
CA LYS A 9 -40.38 -37.87 21.41
C LYS A 9 -39.86 -36.52 20.90
N ARG A 10 -38.81 -35.98 21.53
CA ARG A 10 -38.12 -34.74 21.14
C ARG A 10 -36.95 -34.97 20.18
N GLN A 11 -36.58 -36.22 19.89
CA GLN A 11 -35.45 -36.50 19.02
C GLN A 11 -35.78 -36.04 17.58
N PRO A 12 -34.98 -35.14 16.98
CA PRO A 12 -35.30 -34.60 15.67
C PRO A 12 -35.29 -35.72 14.62
N PRO A 13 -36.13 -35.62 13.57
CA PRO A 13 -36.15 -36.61 12.51
C PRO A 13 -34.78 -36.73 11.86
N ARG A 14 -34.36 -37.94 11.47
CA ARG A 14 -33.03 -38.21 10.88
C ARG A 14 -32.66 -37.30 9.71
N ALA A 15 -33.66 -36.85 8.94
CA ALA A 15 -33.47 -35.88 7.86
C ALA A 15 -32.98 -34.50 8.36
N LEU A 16 -33.43 -34.05 9.54
CA LEU A 16 -32.99 -32.81 10.17
C LEU A 16 -31.55 -32.94 10.71
N LEU A 17 -31.18 -34.12 11.22
CA LEU A 17 -29.82 -34.40 11.66
C LEU A 17 -28.85 -34.37 10.48
N TYR A 18 -29.20 -35.02 9.36
CA TYR A 18 -28.43 -34.98 8.12
C TYR A 18 -28.31 -33.55 7.54
N ALA A 19 -29.39 -32.76 7.59
CA ALA A 19 -29.35 -31.37 7.16
C ALA A 19 -28.37 -30.52 8.00
N ASN A 20 -28.37 -30.70 9.32
CA ASN A 20 -27.40 -30.02 10.20
C ASN A 20 -25.96 -30.47 9.92
N ASP A 21 -25.73 -31.76 9.70
CA ASP A 21 -24.40 -32.28 9.36
C ASP A 21 -23.90 -31.69 8.03
N VAL A 22 -24.75 -31.60 7.01
CA VAL A 22 -24.40 -31.00 5.71
C VAL A 22 -24.11 -29.50 5.85
N VAL A 23 -24.90 -28.76 6.63
CA VAL A 23 -24.66 -27.33 6.90
C VAL A 23 -23.33 -27.13 7.64
N LEU A 24 -23.04 -27.96 8.64
CA LEU A 24 -21.80 -27.89 9.41
C LEU A 24 -20.57 -28.20 8.54
N MET A 25 -20.68 -29.16 7.62
CA MET A 25 -19.62 -29.46 6.64
C MET A 25 -19.40 -28.28 5.67
N ALA A 26 -20.46 -27.60 5.24
CA ALA A 26 -20.36 -26.43 4.37
C ALA A 26 -19.70 -25.24 5.08
N GLU A 27 -20.09 -24.97 6.33
CA GLU A 27 -19.50 -23.89 7.15
C GLU A 27 -18.01 -24.14 7.43
N ASN A 28 -17.63 -25.37 7.77
CA ASN A 28 -16.23 -25.74 7.97
C ASN A 28 -15.40 -25.55 6.69
N LYS A 29 -15.92 -25.94 5.52
CA LYS A 29 -15.23 -25.74 4.24
C LYS A 29 -15.02 -24.26 3.92
N GLU A 30 -16.01 -23.41 4.17
CA GLU A 30 -15.89 -21.96 3.96
C GLU A 30 -14.86 -21.34 4.91
N LEU A 31 -14.81 -21.80 6.17
CA LEU A 31 -13.80 -21.38 7.15
C LEU A 31 -12.40 -21.81 6.70
N GLU A 32 -12.23 -23.02 6.18
CA GLU A 32 -10.96 -23.51 5.63
C GLU A 32 -10.51 -22.68 4.43
N GLU A 33 -11.40 -22.39 3.47
CA GLU A 33 -11.12 -21.56 2.29
C GLU A 33 -10.73 -20.13 2.67
N LYS A 34 -11.46 -19.51 3.62
CA LYS A 34 -11.13 -18.18 4.16
C LYS A 34 -9.77 -18.17 4.85
N THR A 35 -9.48 -19.22 5.63
CA THR A 35 -8.19 -19.34 6.34
C THR A 35 -7.04 -19.52 5.34
N ALA A 36 -7.19 -20.38 4.34
CA ALA A 36 -6.20 -20.56 3.29
C ALA A 36 -5.95 -19.27 2.49
N SER A 37 -7.02 -18.53 2.15
CA SER A 37 -6.93 -17.23 1.48
C SER A 37 -6.21 -16.18 2.32
N ALA A 38 -6.53 -16.09 3.62
CA ALA A 38 -5.87 -15.17 4.55
C ALA A 38 -4.37 -15.49 4.71
N LEU A 39 -4.00 -16.77 4.78
CA LEU A 39 -2.60 -17.20 4.84
C LEU A 39 -1.85 -16.84 3.54
N ALA A 40 -2.45 -17.11 2.38
CA ALA A 40 -1.84 -16.77 1.08
C ALA A 40 -1.66 -15.25 0.90
N ALA A 41 -2.64 -14.45 1.31
CA ALA A 41 -2.53 -13.00 1.32
C ALA A 41 -1.41 -12.54 2.26
N SER A 42 -1.36 -13.06 3.48
CA SER A 42 -0.33 -12.71 4.47
C SER A 42 1.08 -13.04 3.98
N LEU A 43 1.26 -14.22 3.35
CA LEU A 43 2.54 -14.61 2.76
C LEU A 43 2.93 -13.69 1.59
N THR A 44 1.96 -13.29 0.78
CA THR A 44 2.18 -12.31 -0.30
C THR A 44 2.65 -10.97 0.24
N TRP A 45 2.00 -10.45 1.28
CA TRP A 45 2.41 -9.21 1.94
C TRP A 45 3.81 -9.33 2.54
N LEU A 46 4.09 -10.43 3.25
CA LEU A 46 5.39 -10.67 3.85
C LEU A 46 6.51 -10.71 2.81
N ALA A 47 6.31 -11.46 1.71
CA ALA A 47 7.30 -11.57 0.65
C ALA A 47 7.51 -10.23 -0.08
N LYS A 48 6.41 -9.53 -0.40
CA LYS A 48 6.44 -8.19 -1.00
C LYS A 48 7.21 -7.18 -0.15
N ASP A 49 6.94 -7.15 1.15
CA ASP A 49 7.56 -6.20 2.07
C ASP A 49 9.01 -6.58 2.36
N GLY A 50 9.30 -7.87 2.52
CA GLY A 50 10.66 -8.39 2.69
C GLY A 50 11.58 -8.04 1.52
N LEU A 51 11.13 -8.25 0.28
CA LEU A 51 11.89 -7.86 -0.92
C LEU A 51 12.09 -6.34 -0.98
N GLY A 52 11.07 -5.56 -0.64
CA GLY A 52 11.17 -4.10 -0.57
C GLY A 52 12.18 -3.63 0.49
N MET A 53 12.23 -4.29 1.65
CA MET A 53 13.20 -4.01 2.72
C MET A 53 14.64 -4.32 2.29
N ILE A 54 14.87 -5.45 1.62
CA ILE A 54 16.19 -5.79 1.08
C ILE A 54 16.61 -4.75 0.03
N GLY A 55 15.69 -4.35 -0.83
CA GLY A 55 15.91 -3.35 -1.86
C GLY A 55 16.33 -1.98 -1.32
N ARG A 56 15.62 -1.46 -0.31
CA ARG A 56 15.98 -0.17 0.32
C ARG A 56 17.35 -0.21 0.99
N ILE A 57 17.72 -1.31 1.64
CA ILE A 57 19.04 -1.48 2.27
C ILE A 57 20.12 -1.46 1.20
N THR A 58 19.93 -2.26 0.14
CA THR A 58 20.85 -2.35 -0.99
C THR A 58 21.04 -0.99 -1.66
N PHE A 59 19.94 -0.29 -1.96
CA PHE A 59 19.96 1.04 -2.55
C PHE A 59 20.67 2.06 -1.67
N GLY A 60 20.34 2.11 -0.38
CA GLY A 60 20.97 3.03 0.58
C GLY A 60 22.48 2.79 0.69
N TYR A 61 22.92 1.53 0.68
CA TYR A 61 24.33 1.17 0.70
C TYR A 61 25.10 1.66 -0.55
N PHE A 62 24.54 1.44 -1.74
CA PHE A 62 25.25 1.79 -2.99
C PHE A 62 25.12 3.26 -3.41
N LYS A 63 24.01 3.91 -3.09
CA LYS A 63 23.68 5.27 -3.58
C LYS A 63 23.59 6.32 -2.49
N GLY A 64 23.82 5.95 -1.23
CA GLY A 64 23.77 6.83 -0.07
C GLY A 64 24.52 8.15 -0.24
N THR A 65 25.77 8.10 -0.72
CA THR A 65 26.64 9.28 -0.86
C THR A 65 26.21 10.24 -1.97
N GLU A 66 25.53 9.75 -3.01
CA GLU A 66 25.07 10.58 -4.13
C GLU A 66 23.80 11.38 -3.77
N LEU A 67 23.04 10.93 -2.75
CA LEU A 67 21.78 11.54 -2.33
C LEU A 67 21.96 12.96 -1.77
N ASP A 68 23.05 13.19 -1.04
CA ASP A 68 23.36 14.50 -0.44
C ASP A 68 23.91 15.49 -1.48
N TYR A 69 24.72 15.00 -2.43
CA TYR A 69 25.39 15.84 -3.42
C TYR A 69 24.42 16.43 -4.45
N ASP A 70 23.50 15.60 -5.00
CA ASP A 70 22.56 15.98 -6.05
C ASP A 70 21.10 15.84 -5.58
N CYS A 71 20.77 16.46 -4.46
CA CYS A 71 19.47 16.32 -3.80
C CYS A 71 18.28 16.62 -4.74
N LYS A 72 18.35 17.68 -5.56
CA LYS A 72 17.30 18.02 -6.54
C LYS A 72 17.06 16.89 -7.57
N LYS A 73 18.13 16.28 -8.09
CA LYS A 73 18.05 15.20 -9.08
C LYS A 73 17.46 13.94 -8.46
N TRP A 74 17.90 13.57 -7.26
CA TRP A 74 17.38 12.40 -6.57
C TRP A 74 15.93 12.58 -6.13
N ARG A 75 15.49 13.81 -5.86
CA ARG A 75 14.08 14.12 -5.65
C ARG A 75 13.25 13.83 -6.90
N LEU A 76 13.69 14.29 -8.07
CA LEU A 76 13.03 13.99 -9.34
C LEU A 76 13.02 12.49 -9.65
N VAL A 77 14.12 11.78 -9.40
CA VAL A 77 14.18 10.32 -9.56
C VAL A 77 13.18 9.63 -8.63
N ALA A 78 13.10 10.06 -7.37
CA ALA A 78 12.13 9.52 -6.41
C ALA A 78 10.68 9.74 -6.89
N ASP A 79 10.35 10.92 -7.41
CA ASP A 79 9.01 11.19 -7.94
C ASP A 79 8.69 10.31 -9.16
N ILE A 80 9.63 10.17 -10.11
CA ILE A 80 9.46 9.29 -11.29
C ILE A 80 9.27 7.82 -10.89
N LEU A 81 10.08 7.31 -9.95
CA LEU A 81 9.96 5.94 -9.47
C LEU A 81 8.65 5.71 -8.70
N ASN A 82 8.15 6.73 -8.00
CA ASN A 82 6.88 6.67 -7.29
C ASN A 82 5.70 6.57 -8.26
N ASP A 83 5.71 7.39 -9.32
CA ASP A 83 4.70 7.34 -10.37
C ASP A 83 4.74 6.02 -11.12
N LEU A 84 5.93 5.49 -11.41
CA LEU A 84 6.10 4.15 -11.99
C LEU A 84 5.52 3.06 -11.09
N ALA A 85 5.68 3.18 -9.76
CA ALA A 85 5.09 2.22 -8.83
C ALA A 85 3.56 2.23 -8.88
N PHE A 86 2.94 3.42 -8.88
CA PHE A 86 1.49 3.55 -9.05
C PHE A 86 1.01 3.07 -10.42
N PHE A 87 1.78 3.28 -11.49
CA PHE A 87 1.49 2.77 -12.82
C PHE A 87 1.48 1.24 -12.85
N VAL A 88 2.47 0.60 -12.22
CA VAL A 88 2.53 -0.87 -12.07
C VAL A 88 1.34 -1.39 -11.26
N ASP A 89 0.97 -0.72 -10.17
CA ASP A 89 -0.20 -1.10 -9.36
C ASP A 89 -1.50 -0.98 -10.16
N LEU A 90 -1.65 0.07 -10.97
CA LEU A 90 -2.82 0.31 -11.82
C LEU A 90 -2.92 -0.69 -12.99
N LEU A 91 -1.79 -1.15 -13.52
CA LEU A 91 -1.73 -2.20 -14.54
C LEU A 91 -1.89 -3.61 -13.96
N SER A 92 -1.63 -3.81 -12.66
CA SER A 92 -1.64 -5.15 -12.05
C SER A 92 -2.94 -5.96 -12.27
N PRO A 93 -4.16 -5.36 -12.25
CA PRO A 93 -5.40 -6.11 -12.48
C PRO A 93 -5.54 -6.60 -13.93
N ALA A 94 -4.85 -5.98 -14.89
CA ALA A 94 -4.85 -6.41 -16.29
C ALA A 94 -4.02 -7.68 -16.53
N PHE A 95 -3.10 -8.01 -15.61
CA PHE A 95 -2.21 -9.18 -15.71
C PHE A 95 -2.41 -10.12 -14.51
N SER A 96 -3.52 -10.86 -14.51
CA SER A 96 -3.91 -11.76 -13.41
C SER A 96 -2.84 -12.81 -13.04
N GLY A 97 -2.03 -13.28 -14.00
CA GLY A 97 -0.93 -14.23 -13.76
C GLY A 97 0.35 -13.59 -13.18
N CYS A 98 0.49 -12.27 -13.21
CA CYS A 98 1.69 -11.56 -12.78
C CYS A 98 1.46 -10.63 -11.59
N PHE A 99 0.26 -10.66 -10.97
CA PHE A 99 -0.10 -9.77 -9.86
C PHE A 99 0.94 -9.75 -8.73
N PHE A 100 1.42 -10.92 -8.32
CA PHE A 100 2.45 -11.04 -7.28
C PHE A 100 3.74 -10.30 -7.66
N VAL A 101 4.21 -10.49 -8.90
CA VAL A 101 5.42 -9.84 -9.41
C VAL A 101 5.22 -8.33 -9.46
N CYS A 102 4.09 -7.86 -10.00
CA CYS A 102 3.75 -6.44 -10.03
C CYS A 102 3.73 -5.82 -8.62
N ALA A 103 3.11 -6.49 -7.65
CA ALA A 103 3.05 -6.04 -6.26
C ALA A 103 4.44 -5.97 -5.60
N CYS A 104 5.30 -6.98 -5.85
CA CYS A 104 6.69 -6.97 -5.39
C CYS A 104 7.49 -5.82 -6.02
N THR A 105 7.35 -5.62 -7.33
CA THR A 105 8.04 -4.54 -8.06
C THR A 105 7.58 -3.17 -7.58
N SER A 106 6.27 -2.92 -7.45
CA SER A 106 5.75 -1.62 -6.98
C SER A 106 6.16 -1.34 -5.53
N SER A 107 6.18 -2.35 -4.67
CA SER A 107 6.69 -2.25 -3.30
C SER A 107 8.18 -1.92 -3.26
N LEU A 108 9.00 -2.59 -4.07
CA LEU A 108 10.43 -2.32 -4.19
C LEU A 108 10.70 -0.88 -4.62
N LEU A 109 10.00 -0.41 -5.66
CA LEU A 109 10.09 0.97 -6.13
C LEU A 109 9.73 1.96 -5.01
N ARG A 110 8.59 1.79 -4.34
CA ARG A 110 8.17 2.64 -3.20
C ARG A 110 9.17 2.63 -2.05
N CYS A 111 9.83 1.50 -1.79
CA CYS A 111 10.88 1.42 -0.77
C CYS A 111 12.12 2.25 -1.15
N VAL A 112 12.53 2.21 -2.42
CA VAL A 112 13.64 3.04 -2.95
C VAL A 112 13.27 4.52 -2.89
N VAL A 113 12.05 4.87 -3.31
CA VAL A 113 11.50 6.23 -3.20
C VAL A 113 11.55 6.72 -1.76
N GLY A 114 11.15 5.89 -0.80
CA GLY A 114 11.19 6.24 0.62
C GLY A 114 12.59 6.60 1.12
N VAL A 115 13.62 5.85 0.69
CA VAL A 115 15.01 6.16 1.05
C VAL A 115 15.49 7.45 0.38
N ALA A 116 15.30 7.57 -0.94
CA ALA A 116 15.77 8.73 -1.68
C ALA A 116 15.04 10.01 -1.23
N GLY A 117 13.73 9.95 -1.07
CA GLY A 117 12.89 11.04 -0.55
C GLY A 117 13.24 11.43 0.88
N GLY A 118 13.47 10.46 1.76
CA GLY A 118 13.87 10.73 3.16
C GLY A 118 15.25 11.38 3.27
N ALA A 119 16.24 10.89 2.52
CA ALA A 119 17.58 11.45 2.50
C ALA A 119 17.60 12.87 1.93
N THR A 120 16.99 13.08 0.76
CA THR A 120 16.89 14.40 0.12
C THR A 120 16.14 15.40 0.98
N ARG A 121 15.05 14.98 1.63
CA ARG A 121 14.33 15.81 2.61
C ARG A 121 15.24 16.20 3.77
N THR A 122 15.99 15.26 4.34
CA THR A 122 16.92 15.55 5.44
C THR A 122 17.94 16.60 5.05
N ALA A 123 18.55 16.48 3.86
CA ALA A 123 19.48 17.46 3.32
C ALA A 123 18.83 18.86 3.13
N ILE A 124 17.59 18.92 2.64
CA ILE A 124 16.83 20.17 2.49
C ILE A 124 16.52 20.80 3.85
N THR A 125 16.02 20.01 4.81
CA THR A 125 15.70 20.48 6.15
C THR A 125 16.96 21.01 6.86
N GLN A 126 18.11 20.36 6.65
CA GLN A 126 19.40 20.84 7.12
C GLN A 126 19.80 22.17 6.48
N HIS A 127 19.59 22.34 5.17
CA HIS A 127 19.85 23.61 4.49
C HIS A 127 18.95 24.75 5.00
N GLN A 128 17.69 24.44 5.33
CA GLN A 128 16.71 25.40 5.84
C GLN A 128 16.95 25.78 7.32
N ALA A 129 17.66 24.94 8.07
CA ALA A 129 18.04 25.22 9.46
C ALA A 129 19.14 26.31 9.53
N ARG A 130 18.72 27.57 9.66
CA ARG A 130 19.65 28.73 9.67
C ARG A 130 20.28 29.05 11.03
N ARG A 131 19.70 28.58 12.14
CA ARG A 131 20.08 29.01 13.51
C ARG A 131 20.29 27.84 14.47
N ASN A 132 20.95 26.76 14.02
CA ASN A 132 21.04 25.50 14.78
C ASN A 132 19.66 24.99 15.24
N ASN A 133 18.61 25.34 14.50
CA ASN A 133 17.21 25.08 14.82
C ASN A 133 16.67 23.88 14.03
N LEU A 134 17.54 22.89 13.73
CA LEU A 134 17.21 21.74 12.89
C LEU A 134 15.99 20.97 13.42
N ALA A 135 15.93 20.72 14.73
CA ALA A 135 14.81 20.02 15.35
C ALA A 135 13.49 20.79 15.25
N ASP A 136 13.51 22.12 15.36
CA ASP A 136 12.31 22.96 15.20
C ASP A 136 11.81 22.92 13.76
N VAL A 137 12.71 23.05 12.77
CA VAL A 137 12.34 22.95 11.35
C VAL A 137 11.81 21.55 11.02
N ALA A 138 12.51 20.49 11.46
CA ALA A 138 12.11 19.10 11.22
C ALA A 138 10.75 18.78 11.85
N SER A 139 10.47 19.24 13.08
CA SER A 139 9.17 19.00 13.73
C SER A 139 8.02 19.71 13.03
N LYS A 140 8.24 20.94 12.53
CA LYS A 140 7.24 21.69 11.74
C LYS A 140 6.98 21.07 10.38
N ASP A 141 8.01 20.60 9.69
CA ASP A 141 7.89 19.88 8.41
C ASP A 141 7.11 18.57 8.60
N GLY A 142 7.47 17.77 9.61
CA GLY A 142 6.75 16.53 9.93
C GLY A 142 5.29 16.75 10.33
N SER A 143 4.98 17.86 11.03
CA SER A 143 3.60 18.24 11.33
C SER A 143 2.80 18.63 10.08
N GLN A 144 3.42 19.34 9.13
CA GLN A 144 2.80 19.67 7.84
C GLN A 144 2.51 18.40 7.03
N GLU A 145 3.46 17.48 6.93
CA GLU A 145 3.24 16.20 6.25
C GLU A 145 2.08 15.41 6.89
N THR A 146 2.03 15.34 8.22
CA THR A 146 0.94 14.65 8.93
C THR A 146 -0.42 15.30 8.63
N MET A 147 -0.50 16.63 8.64
CA MET A 147 -1.72 17.37 8.29
C MET A 147 -2.18 17.08 6.85
N VAL A 148 -1.25 17.06 5.91
CA VAL A 148 -1.52 16.71 4.50
C VAL A 148 -2.00 15.26 4.40
N ASN A 149 -1.37 14.32 5.09
CA ASN A 149 -1.76 12.91 5.08
C ASN A 149 -3.17 12.70 5.65
N VAL A 150 -3.52 13.36 6.76
CA VAL A 150 -4.88 13.29 7.33
C VAL A 150 -5.91 13.86 6.36
N THR A 151 -5.61 15.01 5.74
CA THR A 151 -6.51 15.64 4.76
C THR A 151 -6.69 14.75 3.53
N ALA A 152 -5.60 14.16 3.02
CA ALA A 152 -5.62 13.23 1.91
C ALA A 152 -6.42 11.97 2.24
N LEU A 153 -6.31 11.44 3.47
CA LEU A 153 -7.08 10.28 3.92
C LEU A 153 -8.58 10.58 3.92
N ILE A 154 -9.00 11.73 4.48
CA ILE A 154 -10.41 12.16 4.47
C ILE A 154 -10.91 12.33 3.04
N ALA A 155 -10.12 13.00 2.17
CA ALA A 155 -10.47 13.18 0.77
C ALA A 155 -10.58 11.84 0.03
N SER A 156 -9.67 10.90 0.28
CA SER A 156 -9.69 9.56 -0.33
C SER A 156 -10.94 8.76 0.07
N LEU A 157 -11.37 8.86 1.32
CA LEU A 157 -12.57 8.18 1.82
C LEU A 157 -13.84 8.70 1.11
N ILE A 158 -13.90 10.00 0.82
CA ILE A 158 -15.00 10.62 0.09
C ILE A 158 -14.93 10.28 -1.41
N MET A 159 -13.74 10.25 -2.00
CA MET A 159 -13.53 9.99 -3.44
C MET A 159 -13.73 8.53 -3.84
N LEU A 160 -13.38 7.57 -2.99
CA LEU A 160 -13.49 6.13 -3.28
C LEU A 160 -14.85 5.71 -3.85
N PRO A 161 -16.01 6.02 -3.22
CA PRO A 161 -17.31 5.63 -3.77
C PRO A 161 -17.67 6.36 -5.07
N LEU A 162 -17.15 7.58 -5.29
CA LEU A 162 -17.42 8.37 -6.51
C LEU A 162 -16.68 7.83 -7.73
N VAL A 163 -15.46 7.33 -7.53
CA VAL A 163 -14.57 6.85 -8.59
C VAL A 163 -14.74 5.35 -8.86
N SER A 164 -15.27 4.59 -7.89
CA SER A 164 -15.52 3.15 -8.02
C SER A 164 -16.38 2.84 -9.25
N GLY A 165 -15.89 1.97 -10.13
CA GLY A 165 -16.56 1.56 -11.37
C GLY A 165 -16.25 2.39 -12.62
N HIS A 166 -15.60 3.55 -12.50
CA HIS A 166 -15.28 4.42 -13.64
C HIS A 166 -13.80 4.31 -14.05
N HIS A 167 -13.43 3.23 -14.75
CA HIS A 167 -12.03 2.96 -15.13
C HIS A 167 -11.37 4.10 -15.93
N THR A 168 -12.12 4.73 -16.85
CA THR A 168 -11.63 5.87 -17.64
C THR A 168 -11.29 7.08 -16.78
N LEU A 169 -12.07 7.33 -15.71
CA LEU A 169 -11.82 8.44 -14.78
C LEU A 169 -10.55 8.19 -13.97
N ILE A 170 -10.31 6.95 -13.53
CA ILE A 170 -9.08 6.57 -12.80
C ILE A 170 -7.85 6.84 -13.65
N TRP A 171 -7.83 6.36 -14.89
CA TRP A 171 -6.72 6.62 -15.81
C TRP A 171 -6.55 8.10 -16.15
N PHE A 172 -7.65 8.82 -16.36
CA PHE A 172 -7.59 10.25 -16.63
C PHE A 172 -6.98 11.03 -15.45
N LEU A 173 -7.43 10.76 -14.22
CA LEU A 173 -6.89 11.38 -13.01
C LEU A 173 -5.41 11.03 -12.80
N PHE A 174 -5.03 9.78 -13.06
CA PHE A 174 -3.63 9.36 -12.98
C PHE A 174 -2.75 10.11 -13.99
N MET A 175 -3.17 10.21 -15.25
CA MET A 175 -2.39 10.90 -16.29
C MET A 175 -2.29 12.40 -16.01
N VAL A 176 -3.36 13.05 -15.56
CA VAL A 176 -3.32 14.47 -15.15
C VAL A 176 -2.38 14.67 -13.95
N GLY A 177 -2.42 13.78 -12.96
CA GLY A 177 -1.50 13.80 -11.82
C GLY A 177 -0.05 13.62 -12.26
N PHE A 178 0.23 12.63 -13.11
CA PHE A 178 1.56 12.37 -13.67
C PHE A 178 2.11 13.58 -14.42
N GLN A 179 1.29 14.21 -15.28
CA GLN A 179 1.70 15.38 -16.07
C GLN A 179 2.00 16.59 -15.18
N THR A 180 1.16 16.86 -14.18
CA THR A 180 1.34 18.02 -13.30
C THR A 180 2.58 17.86 -12.40
N LEU A 181 2.79 16.67 -11.83
CA LEU A 181 3.97 16.35 -11.02
C LEU A 181 5.27 16.45 -11.81
N THR A 182 5.33 15.89 -13.01
CA THR A 182 6.55 15.95 -13.84
C THR A 182 6.88 17.37 -14.28
N GLN A 183 5.88 18.18 -14.65
CA GLN A 183 6.12 19.56 -15.09
C GLN A 183 6.63 20.47 -13.97
N GLU A 184 6.03 20.39 -12.78
CA GLU A 184 6.42 21.23 -11.66
C GLU A 184 7.79 20.82 -11.09
N ASN A 185 8.07 19.52 -10.98
CA ASN A 185 9.37 19.04 -10.52
C ASN A 185 10.50 19.31 -11.53
N PHE A 186 10.22 19.22 -12.83
CA PHE A 186 11.23 19.53 -13.84
C PHE A 186 11.61 21.02 -13.84
N LYS A 187 10.63 21.92 -13.67
CA LYS A 187 10.91 23.36 -13.46
C LYS A 187 11.75 23.60 -12.21
N PHE A 188 11.45 22.91 -11.11
CA PHE A 188 12.19 23.03 -9.84
C PHE A 188 13.64 22.51 -9.92
N VAL A 189 13.93 21.56 -10.81
CA VAL A 189 15.29 21.03 -11.02
C VAL A 189 16.13 21.95 -11.91
N ILE A 190 15.52 22.58 -12.92
CA ILE A 190 16.22 23.44 -13.89
C ILE A 190 16.44 24.87 -13.37
N LEU A 191 15.55 25.37 -12.50
CA LEU A 191 15.65 26.69 -11.85
C LEU A 191 16.32 26.59 -10.47
#